data_AF-A0A380SUA0-F1
#
_entry.id   AF-A0A380SUA0-F1
#
_cell.length_a   1.000
_cell.length_b   1.000
_cell.length_c   1.000
_cell.angle_alpha   90.00
_cell.angle_beta   90.00
_cell.angle_gamma   90.00
#
_symmetry.space_group_name_H-M   'P 1'
#
loop_
_entity.id
_entity.type
_entity.pdbx_description
1 polymer ?
#
loop_
_entity_poly.entity_id
_entity_poly.type
_entity_poly.pdbx_seq_one_letter_code
_entity_poly.pdbx_strand_id
1 'polypeptide(L)'
;MSDLVDQNPAACEWLESTIRRHSQGIYGHLVSAVVWTDAKNIHGELLVPADPHVLVDKLKSNSFILLQSHDPGKPIGQVLEGAYFESTDGHQFVVAVLGYYAGGDVLSFKGLGIDTRAVPPSPSKLPPLSDDCWMELATDPREVDEGWLDLITREAPLRIERTELSHNAESSAQELIRLGLVYLTLVWNPFVTSIASEAGKGAYTAIHAWLRKLFEELADRRNPVLDIHTHQDGCQVSFLIRGKDIKKHYVAHEGLSGAAAQAAKLIAQLKVRGTPAKQLVYEFDREALRWYPSFAVLGDKRIITDNLALIAIEQLPSGLSLGFSREKLLTK
;
A
#
# COMPACT_ATOMS: atom_id res chain seq x y z
N MET A 1 -12.99 -11.14 23.10
CA MET A 1 -11.82 -11.05 22.18
C MET A 1 -10.49 -11.04 22.94
N SER A 2 -10.41 -10.40 24.12
CA SER A 2 -9.29 -10.64 25.06
C SER A 2 -9.28 -12.07 25.61
N ASP A 3 -10.46 -12.70 25.69
CA ASP A 3 -10.64 -14.01 26.32
C ASP A 3 -9.75 -15.13 25.75
N LEU A 4 -9.48 -15.16 24.43
CA LEU A 4 -8.60 -16.17 23.82
C LEU A 4 -7.15 -16.05 24.30
N VAL A 5 -6.69 -14.81 24.51
CA VAL A 5 -5.34 -14.54 25.00
C VAL A 5 -5.31 -14.76 26.51
N ASP A 6 -6.28 -14.20 27.25
CA ASP A 6 -6.38 -14.29 28.70
C ASP A 6 -6.47 -15.74 29.20
N GLN A 7 -7.07 -16.63 28.40
CA GLN A 7 -7.20 -18.06 28.70
C GLN A 7 -6.00 -18.90 28.21
N ASN A 8 -5.01 -18.30 27.55
CA ASN A 8 -3.83 -18.99 27.05
C ASN A 8 -2.53 -18.40 27.65
N PRO A 9 -2.00 -18.97 28.75
CA PRO A 9 -0.82 -18.45 29.43
C PRO A 9 0.42 -18.33 28.53
N ALA A 10 0.59 -19.25 27.57
CA ALA A 10 1.71 -19.21 26.63
C ALA A 10 1.61 -18.01 25.66
N ALA A 11 0.39 -17.67 25.21
CA ALA A 11 0.15 -16.49 24.40
C ALA A 11 0.43 -15.20 25.19
N CYS A 12 -0.01 -15.13 26.45
CA CYS A 12 0.28 -14.00 27.35
C CYS A 12 1.79 -13.81 27.55
N GLU A 13 2.51 -14.86 27.93
CA GLU A 13 3.96 -14.80 28.15
C GLU A 13 4.71 -14.39 26.87
N TRP A 14 4.30 -14.94 25.72
CA TRP A 14 4.88 -14.57 24.44
C TRP A 14 4.65 -13.08 24.13
N LEU A 15 3.43 -12.56 24.32
CA LEU A 15 3.11 -11.16 24.10
C LEU A 15 3.90 -10.23 25.02
N GLU A 16 3.95 -10.52 26.31
CA GLU A 16 4.72 -9.73 27.28
C GLU A 16 6.21 -9.70 26.94
N SER A 17 6.78 -10.86 26.62
CA SER A 17 8.18 -10.96 26.22
C SER A 17 8.46 -10.16 24.94
N THR A 18 7.55 -10.21 23.97
CA THR A 18 7.68 -9.54 22.68
C THR A 18 7.55 -8.02 22.82
N ILE A 19 6.55 -7.55 23.57
CA ILE A 19 6.41 -6.12 23.90
C ILE A 19 7.68 -5.61 24.58
N ARG A 20 8.23 -6.38 25.52
CA ARG A 20 9.48 -6.00 26.21
C ARG A 20 10.66 -5.89 25.24
N ARG A 21 10.81 -6.82 24.29
CA ARG A 21 11.85 -6.77 23.23
C ARG A 21 11.77 -5.50 22.38
N HIS A 22 10.56 -5.02 22.09
CA HIS A 22 10.34 -3.84 21.23
C HIS A 22 10.16 -2.52 22.00
N SER A 23 10.12 -2.56 23.34
CA SER A 23 9.77 -1.40 24.18
C SER A 23 10.73 -0.20 24.08
N GLN A 24 11.98 -0.43 23.65
CA GLN A 24 13.00 0.60 23.42
C GLN A 24 13.16 0.96 21.94
N GLY A 25 12.18 0.59 21.11
CA GLY A 25 12.20 0.79 19.67
C GLY A 25 11.80 2.20 19.23
N ILE A 26 11.46 2.30 17.94
CA ILE A 26 11.09 3.54 17.25
C ILE A 26 9.59 3.90 17.36
N TYR A 27 8.80 3.05 18.01
CA TYR A 27 7.34 3.19 18.09
C TYR A 27 6.96 3.83 19.42
N GLY A 28 5.98 4.73 19.41
CA GLY A 28 5.55 5.40 20.64
C GLY A 28 4.62 4.55 21.49
N HIS A 29 3.86 3.66 20.85
CA HIS A 29 2.97 2.73 21.54
C HIS A 29 3.05 1.32 20.96
N LEU A 30 3.05 0.33 21.84
CA LEU A 30 2.98 -1.08 21.50
C LEU A 30 1.66 -1.67 21.99
N VAL A 31 0.98 -2.42 21.13
CA VAL A 31 -0.32 -3.05 21.45
C VAL A 31 -0.30 -4.49 20.99
N SER A 32 -0.84 -5.38 21.81
CA SER A 32 -1.14 -6.76 21.42
C SER A 32 -2.50 -6.87 20.75
N ALA A 33 -2.60 -7.65 19.68
CA ALA A 33 -3.87 -7.92 19.02
C ALA A 33 -3.96 -9.39 18.57
N VAL A 34 -5.17 -9.92 18.54
CA VAL A 34 -5.48 -11.15 17.80
C VAL A 34 -5.76 -10.72 16.36
N VAL A 35 -4.95 -11.20 15.42
CA VAL A 35 -5.03 -10.80 14.00
C VAL A 35 -5.69 -11.85 13.10
N TRP A 36 -5.89 -13.06 13.62
CA TRP A 36 -6.58 -14.14 12.94
C TRP A 36 -7.12 -15.15 13.96
N THR A 37 -8.26 -15.77 13.66
CA THR A 37 -8.85 -16.90 14.39
C THR A 37 -9.45 -17.91 13.42
N ASP A 38 -9.70 -19.13 13.89
CA ASP A 38 -10.43 -20.18 13.18
C ASP A 38 -11.96 -19.97 13.15
N ALA A 39 -12.43 -18.77 13.49
CA ALA A 39 -13.86 -18.45 13.50
C ALA A 39 -14.46 -18.61 12.10
N LYS A 40 -15.66 -19.20 12.06
CA LYS A 40 -16.38 -19.53 10.84
C LYS A 40 -17.66 -18.70 10.70
N ASN A 41 -18.03 -18.42 9.46
CA ASN A 41 -19.33 -17.83 9.13
C ASN A 41 -20.47 -18.85 9.32
N ILE A 42 -21.70 -18.41 9.08
CA ILE A 42 -22.91 -19.25 9.17
C ILE A 42 -22.92 -20.45 8.19
N HIS A 43 -22.05 -20.43 7.18
CA HIS A 43 -21.89 -21.48 6.19
C HIS A 43 -20.74 -22.45 6.52
N GLY A 44 -20.05 -22.25 7.66
CA GLY A 44 -18.94 -23.10 8.09
C GLY A 44 -17.60 -22.78 7.42
N GLU A 45 -17.51 -21.68 6.67
CA GLU A 45 -16.28 -21.21 6.04
C GLU A 45 -15.53 -20.27 6.98
N LEU A 46 -14.19 -20.28 6.94
CA LEU A 46 -13.38 -19.35 7.74
C LEU A 46 -13.73 -17.89 7.41
N LEU A 47 -13.89 -17.06 8.45
CA LEU A 47 -14.09 -15.62 8.28
C LEU A 47 -12.93 -14.96 7.55
N VAL A 48 -11.70 -15.43 7.79
CA VAL A 48 -10.50 -15.03 7.06
C VAL A 48 -9.85 -16.29 6.49
N PRO A 49 -9.96 -16.54 5.16
CA PRO A 49 -9.46 -17.75 4.53
C PRO A 49 -7.92 -17.68 4.35
N ALA A 50 -7.20 -17.88 5.45
CA ALA A 50 -5.75 -17.86 5.52
C ALA A 50 -5.23 -19.08 6.29
N ASP A 51 -4.12 -19.65 5.83
CA ASP A 51 -3.33 -20.59 6.64
C ASP A 51 -2.59 -19.79 7.74
N PRO A 52 -2.82 -20.09 9.03
CA PRO A 52 -2.22 -19.32 10.12
C PRO A 52 -0.70 -19.45 10.19
N HIS A 53 -0.11 -20.56 9.76
CA HIS A 53 1.34 -20.73 9.73
C HIS A 53 1.97 -19.89 8.61
N VAL A 54 1.37 -19.91 7.42
CA VAL A 54 1.79 -19.05 6.30
C VAL A 54 1.67 -17.58 6.68
N LEU A 55 0.60 -17.20 7.40
CA LEU A 55 0.43 -15.86 7.93
C LEU A 55 1.58 -15.46 8.87
N VAL A 56 1.91 -16.31 9.85
CA VAL A 56 3.01 -16.05 10.79
C VAL A 56 4.36 -15.90 10.07
N ASP A 57 4.66 -16.76 9.08
CA ASP A 57 5.91 -16.68 8.34
C ASP A 57 6.01 -15.43 7.46
N LYS A 58 4.88 -14.94 6.95
CA LYS A 58 4.81 -13.64 6.29
C LYS A 58 5.02 -12.47 7.23
N LEU A 59 4.45 -12.53 8.45
CA LEU A 59 4.66 -11.50 9.47
C LEU A 59 6.14 -11.41 9.90
N LYS A 60 6.87 -12.55 9.89
CA LYS A 60 8.31 -12.59 10.16
C LYS A 60 9.16 -12.02 9.03
N SER A 61 8.80 -12.33 7.78
CA SER A 61 9.58 -11.91 6.60
C SER A 61 9.29 -10.48 6.17
N ASN A 62 8.08 -9.97 6.42
CA ASN A 62 7.68 -8.61 6.07
C ASN A 62 6.85 -7.97 7.19
N SER A 63 7.26 -6.78 7.65
CA SER A 63 6.43 -5.98 8.55
C SER A 63 5.28 -5.36 7.75
N PHE A 64 4.06 -5.83 8.01
CA PHE A 64 2.85 -5.27 7.41
C PHE A 64 2.57 -3.88 7.98
N ILE A 65 2.23 -2.92 7.12
CA ILE A 65 1.79 -1.60 7.54
C ILE A 65 0.36 -1.69 8.06
N LEU A 66 0.12 -1.08 9.22
CA LEU A 66 -1.21 -0.85 9.77
C LEU A 66 -1.77 0.41 9.13
N LEU A 67 -2.92 0.27 8.45
CA LEU A 67 -3.59 1.36 7.76
C LEU A 67 -4.86 1.76 8.51
N GLN A 68 -5.09 3.05 8.69
CA GLN A 68 -6.35 3.54 9.24
C GLN A 68 -7.46 3.34 8.21
N SER A 69 -8.50 2.59 8.57
CA SER A 69 -9.65 2.33 7.69
C SER A 69 -9.26 1.77 6.32
N HIS A 70 -8.19 0.95 6.26
CA HIS A 70 -7.62 0.38 5.04
C HIS A 70 -7.10 1.40 4.01
N ASP A 71 -6.99 2.67 4.39
CA ASP A 71 -6.57 3.74 3.50
C ASP A 71 -5.03 3.68 3.31
N PRO A 72 -4.53 3.39 2.08
CA PRO A 72 -3.09 3.28 1.83
C PRO A 72 -2.32 4.59 2.05
N GLY A 73 -3.02 5.74 2.12
CA GLY A 73 -2.43 7.03 2.46
C GLY A 73 -2.35 7.32 3.96
N LYS A 74 -2.83 6.41 4.82
CA LYS A 74 -2.91 6.61 6.27
C LYS A 74 -2.23 5.50 7.08
N PRO A 75 -0.90 5.37 7.00
CA PRO A 75 -0.15 4.43 7.82
C PRO A 75 -0.12 4.90 9.28
N ILE A 76 -0.60 4.07 10.18
CA ILE A 76 -0.65 4.36 11.63
C ILE A 76 0.40 3.57 12.42
N GLY A 77 0.98 2.53 11.82
CA GLY A 77 1.95 1.68 12.48
C GLY A 77 2.35 0.49 11.63
N GLN A 78 2.90 -0.53 12.29
CA GLN A 78 3.30 -1.78 11.66
C GLN A 78 3.06 -2.98 12.59
N VAL A 79 2.89 -4.16 11.98
CA VAL A 79 3.04 -5.42 12.70
C VAL A 79 4.52 -5.70 12.88
N LEU A 80 4.92 -5.91 14.14
CA LEU A 80 6.31 -6.13 14.52
C LEU A 80 6.67 -7.61 14.49
N GLU A 81 5.84 -8.43 15.13
CA GLU A 81 5.98 -9.87 15.24
C GLU A 81 4.58 -10.50 15.39
N GLY A 82 4.43 -11.75 14.96
CA GLY A 82 3.23 -12.55 15.20
C GLY A 82 3.56 -14.00 15.50
N ALA A 83 2.66 -14.67 16.22
CA ALA A 83 2.80 -16.06 16.61
C ALA A 83 1.44 -16.78 16.67
N TYR A 84 1.49 -18.07 16.37
CA TYR A 84 0.34 -18.98 16.36
C TYR A 84 0.19 -19.67 17.73
N PHE A 85 -1.06 -19.82 18.16
CA PHE A 85 -1.43 -20.54 19.37
C PHE A 85 -2.72 -21.34 19.16
N GLU A 86 -2.89 -22.35 20.01
CA GLU A 86 -4.11 -23.15 20.11
C GLU A 86 -4.59 -23.11 21.57
N SER A 87 -5.88 -22.85 21.80
CA SER A 87 -6.48 -22.86 23.13
C SER A 87 -6.71 -24.30 23.62
N THR A 88 -6.99 -24.46 24.92
CA THR A 88 -7.32 -25.77 25.50
C THR A 88 -8.57 -26.41 24.89
N ASP A 89 -9.47 -25.59 24.34
CA ASP A 89 -10.72 -26.00 23.70
C ASP A 89 -10.54 -26.27 22.20
N GLY A 90 -9.29 -26.21 21.70
CA GLY A 90 -8.92 -26.48 20.30
C GLY A 90 -9.11 -25.29 19.36
N HIS A 91 -9.36 -24.08 19.88
CA HIS A 91 -9.47 -22.88 19.05
C HIS A 91 -8.11 -22.39 18.61
N GLN A 92 -7.94 -22.22 17.31
CA GLN A 92 -6.70 -21.74 16.72
C GLN A 92 -6.73 -20.23 16.50
N PHE A 93 -5.62 -19.55 16.80
CA PHE A 93 -5.53 -18.11 16.62
C PHE A 93 -4.08 -17.63 16.43
N VAL A 94 -3.94 -16.45 15.83
CA VAL A 94 -2.66 -15.77 15.67
C VAL A 94 -2.72 -14.44 16.43
N VAL A 95 -1.76 -14.25 17.33
CA VAL A 95 -1.54 -12.96 18.00
C VAL A 95 -0.40 -12.21 17.34
N ALA A 96 -0.41 -10.89 17.45
CA ALA A 96 0.63 -10.02 16.96
C ALA A 96 0.91 -8.86 17.91
N VAL A 97 2.14 -8.39 17.91
CA VAL A 97 2.52 -7.12 18.52
C VAL A 97 2.59 -6.05 17.44
N LEU A 98 1.87 -4.96 17.70
CA LEU A 98 1.68 -3.83 16.81
C LEU A 98 2.45 -2.64 17.35
N GLY A 99 3.24 -1.97 16.50
CA GLY A 99 3.94 -0.73 16.85
C GLY A 99 3.30 0.45 16.14
N TYR A 100 2.83 1.43 16.91
CA TYR A 100 2.26 2.67 16.37
C TYR A 100 3.33 3.75 16.26
N TYR A 101 3.28 4.50 15.16
CA TYR A 101 4.22 5.61 14.94
C TYR A 101 3.92 6.82 15.84
N ALA A 102 2.66 6.99 16.26
CA ALA A 102 2.27 8.07 17.17
C ALA A 102 3.09 8.02 18.46
N GLY A 103 3.71 9.15 18.82
CA GLY A 103 4.62 9.27 19.96
C GLY A 103 6.01 8.64 19.78
N GLY A 104 6.33 8.10 18.60
CA GLY A 104 7.61 7.44 18.28
C GLY A 104 8.62 8.34 17.57
N ASP A 105 9.65 7.71 16.98
CA ASP A 105 10.66 8.38 16.14
C ASP A 105 10.12 8.59 14.72
N VAL A 106 9.30 9.63 14.57
CA VAL A 106 8.75 10.07 13.29
C VAL A 106 9.62 11.20 12.72
N LEU A 107 10.13 10.96 11.51
CA LEU A 107 10.93 11.92 10.77
C LEU A 107 10.03 12.78 9.88
N SER A 108 10.51 13.97 9.49
CA SER A 108 9.84 14.85 8.51
C SER A 108 10.72 15.03 7.28
N PHE A 109 10.13 15.18 6.09
CA PHE A 109 10.91 15.41 4.86
C PHE A 109 11.70 16.72 4.98
N LYS A 110 11.04 17.75 5.53
CA LYS A 110 11.66 19.04 5.81
C LYS A 110 12.79 18.92 6.84
N GLY A 111 12.60 18.16 7.92
CA GLY A 111 13.63 17.94 8.94
C GLY A 111 14.88 17.23 8.40
N LEU A 112 14.71 16.39 7.39
CA LEU A 112 15.82 15.77 6.66
C LEU A 112 16.46 16.71 5.61
N GLY A 113 15.96 17.94 5.43
CA GLY A 113 16.46 18.87 4.42
C GLY A 113 16.20 18.40 2.98
N ILE A 114 15.14 17.61 2.77
CA ILE A 114 14.73 17.12 1.46
C ILE A 114 13.75 18.14 0.86
N ASP A 115 14.13 18.75 -0.26
CA ASP A 115 13.22 19.59 -1.03
C ASP A 115 12.30 18.72 -1.90
N THR A 116 11.06 18.59 -1.46
CA THR A 116 10.01 17.82 -2.13
C THR A 116 9.31 18.58 -3.26
N ARG A 117 9.65 19.86 -3.47
CA ARG A 117 9.01 20.71 -4.50
C ARG A 117 9.73 20.69 -5.83
N ALA A 118 11.05 20.43 -5.83
CA ALA A 118 11.84 20.41 -7.04
C ALA A 118 11.47 19.21 -7.93
N VAL A 119 10.82 19.46 -9.07
CA VAL A 119 10.56 18.45 -10.11
C VAL A 119 11.86 18.23 -10.90
N PRO A 120 12.50 17.05 -10.82
CA PRO A 120 13.62 16.74 -11.70
C PRO A 120 13.14 16.57 -13.14
N PRO A 121 14.02 16.79 -14.13
CA PRO A 121 13.66 16.53 -15.52
C PRO A 121 13.37 15.03 -15.71
N SER A 122 12.44 14.73 -16.62
CA SER A 122 12.21 13.37 -17.10
C SER A 122 13.52 12.78 -17.67
N PRO A 123 13.75 11.46 -17.54
CA PRO A 123 14.90 10.82 -18.15
C PRO A 123 14.89 11.05 -19.68
N SER A 124 16.06 11.35 -20.24
CA SER A 124 16.20 11.64 -21.68
C SER A 124 16.12 10.39 -22.57
N LYS A 125 16.23 9.21 -21.96
CA LYS A 125 16.15 7.91 -22.64
C LYS A 125 15.33 6.94 -21.81
N LEU A 126 14.48 6.17 -22.46
CA LEU A 126 13.75 5.07 -21.86
C LEU A 126 14.07 3.77 -22.62
N PRO A 127 14.33 2.66 -21.90
CA PRO A 127 14.47 1.36 -22.54
C PRO A 127 13.12 0.94 -23.16
N PRO A 128 13.12 0.02 -24.13
CA PRO A 128 11.88 -0.59 -24.60
C PRO A 128 11.21 -1.36 -23.45
N LEU A 129 9.87 -1.41 -23.45
CA LEU A 129 9.13 -2.31 -22.57
C LEU A 129 9.35 -3.75 -23.04
N SER A 130 9.46 -4.68 -22.09
CA SER A 130 9.50 -6.11 -22.42
C SER A 130 8.18 -6.54 -23.04
N ASP A 131 8.23 -7.45 -24.01
CA ASP A 131 7.02 -8.04 -24.62
C ASP A 131 6.21 -8.84 -23.58
N ASP A 132 6.87 -9.34 -22.54
CA ASP A 132 6.24 -10.07 -21.41
C ASP A 132 5.68 -9.13 -20.32
N CYS A 133 5.56 -7.82 -20.57
CA CYS A 133 5.04 -6.89 -19.57
C CYS A 133 3.52 -7.07 -19.36
N TRP A 134 3.08 -7.22 -18.11
CA TRP A 134 1.66 -7.18 -17.72
C TRP A 134 1.38 -6.05 -16.73
N MET A 135 0.10 -5.81 -16.50
CA MET A 135 -0.41 -4.93 -15.45
C MET A 135 -1.18 -5.77 -14.43
N GLU A 136 -1.21 -5.33 -13.19
CA GLU A 136 -2.00 -5.99 -12.13
C GLU A 136 -3.14 -5.07 -11.72
N LEU A 137 -4.35 -5.60 -11.57
CA LEU A 137 -5.50 -4.86 -11.08
C LEU A 137 -6.08 -5.60 -9.88
N ALA A 138 -6.12 -4.94 -8.72
CA ALA A 138 -6.66 -5.54 -7.52
C ALA A 138 -7.76 -4.68 -6.89
N THR A 139 -8.89 -5.31 -6.60
CA THR A 139 -10.11 -4.71 -6.03
C THR A 139 -10.77 -5.68 -5.09
N ASP A 140 -11.57 -5.19 -4.12
CA ASP A 140 -12.45 -6.05 -3.34
C ASP A 140 -13.75 -6.28 -4.13
N PRO A 141 -14.16 -7.53 -4.41
CA PRO A 141 -15.36 -7.82 -5.20
C PRO A 141 -16.67 -7.38 -4.51
N ARG A 142 -16.64 -7.05 -3.22
CA ARG A 142 -17.78 -6.47 -2.50
C ARG A 142 -17.89 -4.95 -2.73
N GLU A 143 -16.81 -4.32 -3.17
CA GLU A 143 -16.70 -2.87 -3.37
C GLU A 143 -16.80 -2.48 -4.84
N VAL A 144 -16.17 -3.25 -5.74
CA VAL A 144 -16.11 -2.97 -7.17
C VAL A 144 -16.79 -4.09 -7.94
N ASP A 145 -17.77 -3.75 -8.78
CA ASP A 145 -18.51 -4.72 -9.57
C ASP A 145 -17.73 -5.20 -10.81
N GLU A 146 -17.97 -6.46 -11.20
CA GLU A 146 -17.32 -7.09 -12.34
C GLU A 146 -17.61 -6.38 -13.67
N GLY A 147 -18.78 -5.76 -13.84
CA GLY A 147 -19.13 -5.05 -15.08
C GLY A 147 -18.20 -3.87 -15.32
N TRP A 148 -17.90 -3.10 -14.27
CA TRP A 148 -16.91 -2.03 -14.32
C TRP A 148 -15.49 -2.56 -14.57
N LEU A 149 -15.09 -3.65 -13.90
CA LEU A 149 -13.78 -4.29 -14.13
C LEU A 149 -13.61 -4.76 -15.57
N ASP A 150 -14.64 -5.38 -16.16
CA ASP A 150 -14.64 -5.82 -17.56
C ASP A 150 -14.49 -4.64 -18.52
N LEU A 151 -15.17 -3.52 -18.26
CA LEU A 151 -15.04 -2.31 -19.05
C LEU A 151 -13.60 -1.79 -19.09
N ILE A 152 -12.98 -1.60 -17.92
CA ILE A 152 -11.64 -0.99 -17.84
C ILE A 152 -10.54 -1.92 -18.34
N THR A 153 -10.70 -3.23 -18.18
CA THR A 153 -9.68 -4.20 -18.58
C THR A 153 -9.74 -4.59 -20.05
N ARG A 154 -10.91 -4.56 -20.68
CA ARG A 154 -11.08 -4.91 -22.10
C ARG A 154 -10.31 -3.96 -23.03
N GLU A 155 -10.21 -2.68 -22.66
CA GLU A 155 -9.50 -1.66 -23.43
C GLU A 155 -8.04 -1.50 -23.02
N ALA A 156 -7.54 -2.37 -22.14
CA ALA A 156 -6.18 -2.27 -21.64
C ALA A 156 -5.15 -2.58 -22.75
N PRO A 157 -4.10 -1.76 -22.90
CA PRO A 157 -3.08 -1.95 -23.93
C PRO A 157 -2.10 -3.08 -23.61
N LEU A 158 -2.11 -3.58 -22.37
CA LEU A 158 -1.35 -4.72 -21.91
C LEU A 158 -2.31 -5.70 -21.22
N ARG A 159 -1.91 -6.97 -21.15
CA ARG A 159 -2.63 -7.97 -20.35
C ARG A 159 -2.74 -7.49 -18.90
N ILE A 160 -3.95 -7.58 -18.35
CA ILE A 160 -4.22 -7.34 -16.93
C ILE A 160 -4.40 -8.68 -16.23
N GLU A 161 -3.66 -8.89 -15.15
CA GLU A 161 -3.97 -9.93 -14.16
C GLU A 161 -4.84 -9.32 -13.06
N ARG A 162 -6.01 -9.92 -12.80
CA ARG A 162 -6.93 -9.47 -11.76
C ARG A 162 -6.69 -10.26 -10.49
N THR A 163 -6.61 -9.57 -9.36
CA THR A 163 -6.48 -10.20 -8.04
C THR A 163 -7.53 -9.64 -7.08
N GLU A 164 -8.16 -10.51 -6.29
CA GLU A 164 -9.11 -10.06 -5.27
C GLU A 164 -8.38 -9.52 -4.02
N LEU A 165 -8.66 -8.27 -3.67
CA LEU A 165 -8.37 -7.72 -2.35
C LEU A 165 -9.42 -8.22 -1.35
N SER A 166 -9.01 -8.41 -0.10
CA SER A 166 -9.93 -8.65 1.00
C SER A 166 -9.62 -7.70 2.14
N HIS A 167 -10.41 -6.64 2.23
CA HIS A 167 -10.41 -5.76 3.38
C HIS A 167 -11.20 -6.48 4.48
N ASN A 168 -10.55 -7.02 5.52
CA ASN A 168 -11.20 -7.67 6.67
C ASN A 168 -12.09 -6.68 7.47
N ALA A 169 -13.16 -6.21 6.85
CA ALA A 169 -14.12 -5.23 7.30
C ALA A 169 -15.51 -5.63 6.78
N GLU A 170 -16.52 -5.40 7.61
CA GLU A 170 -17.93 -5.64 7.28
C GLU A 170 -18.43 -4.64 6.21
N SER A 171 -17.89 -3.42 6.22
CA SER A 171 -18.14 -2.40 5.20
C SER A 171 -16.93 -1.51 5.00
N SER A 172 -16.74 -1.02 3.78
CA SER A 172 -15.68 -0.07 3.45
C SER A 172 -16.22 1.33 3.16
N ALA A 173 -15.52 2.33 3.68
CA ALA A 173 -15.83 3.74 3.44
C ALA A 173 -15.40 4.21 2.04
N GLN A 174 -14.51 3.47 1.39
CA GLN A 174 -13.86 3.83 0.12
C GLN A 174 -13.80 2.59 -0.78
N GLU A 175 -13.88 2.79 -2.09
CA GLU A 175 -13.59 1.72 -3.05
C GLU A 175 -12.11 1.81 -3.43
N LEU A 176 -11.30 0.84 -2.98
CA LEU A 176 -9.87 0.82 -3.31
C LEU A 176 -9.63 0.06 -4.62
N ILE A 177 -9.02 0.75 -5.58
CA ILE A 177 -8.59 0.18 -6.86
C ILE A 177 -7.08 0.27 -6.92
N ARG A 178 -6.40 -0.87 -6.87
CA ARG A 178 -4.95 -0.94 -6.96
C ARG A 178 -4.52 -1.34 -8.35
N LEU A 179 -3.65 -0.55 -8.97
CA LEU A 179 -3.13 -0.79 -10.31
C LEU A 179 -1.61 -0.93 -10.27
N GLY A 180 -1.10 -2.15 -10.43
CA GLY A 180 0.31 -2.44 -10.58
C GLY A 180 0.82 -2.14 -11.99
N LEU A 181 1.83 -1.28 -12.10
CA LEU A 181 2.50 -0.90 -13.34
C LEU A 181 4.02 -0.99 -13.22
N VAL A 182 4.68 -1.29 -14.34
CA VAL A 182 6.14 -1.16 -14.45
C VAL A 182 6.53 0.32 -14.37
N TYR A 183 7.49 0.68 -13.52
CA TYR A 183 7.84 2.08 -13.21
C TYR A 183 8.12 2.93 -14.46
N LEU A 184 8.74 2.30 -15.46
CA LEU A 184 9.06 2.95 -16.72
C LEU A 184 7.84 3.55 -17.42
N THR A 185 6.67 2.93 -17.30
CA THR A 185 5.41 3.42 -17.91
C THR A 185 4.94 4.73 -17.30
N LEU A 186 5.38 5.06 -16.08
CA LEU A 186 4.99 6.26 -15.36
C LEU A 186 5.89 7.46 -15.64
N VAL A 187 7.16 7.25 -16.00
CA VAL A 187 8.13 8.35 -16.22
C VAL A 187 8.13 8.90 -17.65
N TRP A 188 7.21 8.44 -18.49
CA TRP A 188 7.12 8.87 -19.88
C TRP A 188 6.77 10.35 -20.01
N ASN A 189 7.43 11.01 -20.97
CA ASN A 189 7.15 12.37 -21.39
C ASN A 189 7.13 12.39 -22.94
N PRO A 190 6.10 12.99 -23.58
CA PRO A 190 5.99 13.04 -25.03
C PRO A 190 7.20 13.67 -25.75
N PHE A 191 8.05 14.41 -25.04
CA PHE A 191 9.30 15.00 -25.56
C PHE A 191 10.54 14.11 -25.38
N VAL A 192 10.42 12.88 -24.86
CA VAL A 192 11.53 11.91 -24.84
C VAL A 192 11.84 11.49 -26.27
N THR A 193 12.94 12.00 -26.81
CA THR A 193 13.27 11.94 -28.24
C THR A 193 13.78 10.58 -28.71
N SER A 194 14.22 9.70 -27.82
CA SER A 194 14.70 8.36 -28.17
C SER A 194 14.15 7.29 -27.24
N ILE A 195 12.99 6.72 -27.60
CA ILE A 195 12.71 5.33 -27.24
C ILE A 195 13.44 4.46 -28.25
N ALA A 196 14.01 3.34 -27.78
CA ALA A 196 14.77 2.40 -28.61
C ALA A 196 14.02 1.91 -29.87
N SER A 197 12.69 2.00 -29.92
CA SER A 197 11.87 1.65 -31.08
C SER A 197 10.58 2.49 -31.16
N GLU A 198 10.03 2.67 -32.37
CA GLU A 198 8.71 3.28 -32.59
C GLU A 198 7.57 2.45 -31.96
N ALA A 199 7.72 1.12 -31.91
CA ALA A 199 6.80 0.23 -31.21
C ALA A 199 6.75 0.53 -29.70
N GLY A 200 7.90 0.82 -29.09
CA GLY A 200 7.95 1.27 -27.71
C GLY A 200 7.17 2.57 -27.50
N LYS A 201 7.31 3.57 -28.38
CA LYS A 201 6.53 4.82 -28.31
C LYS A 201 5.03 4.56 -28.33
N GLY A 202 4.58 3.69 -29.23
CA GLY A 202 3.18 3.28 -29.34
C GLY A 202 2.63 2.69 -28.03
N ALA A 203 3.39 1.79 -27.39
CA ALA A 203 3.01 1.18 -26.12
C ALA A 203 2.86 2.21 -24.99
N TYR A 204 3.83 3.13 -24.83
CA TYR A 204 3.72 4.20 -23.83
C TYR A 204 2.53 5.11 -24.08
N THR A 205 2.30 5.54 -25.33
CA THR A 205 1.15 6.37 -25.68
C THR A 205 -0.18 5.66 -25.37
N ALA A 206 -0.29 4.36 -25.68
CA ALA A 206 -1.48 3.58 -25.42
C ALA A 206 -1.76 3.44 -23.91
N ILE A 207 -0.72 3.18 -23.10
CA ILE A 207 -0.82 3.09 -21.64
C ILE A 207 -1.28 4.42 -21.04
N HIS A 208 -0.70 5.55 -21.47
CA HIS A 208 -1.13 6.86 -21.00
C HIS A 208 -2.56 7.21 -21.40
N ALA A 209 -2.96 6.90 -22.64
CA ALA A 209 -4.33 7.10 -23.08
C ALA A 209 -5.32 6.25 -22.27
N TRP A 210 -4.96 5.00 -21.99
CA TRP A 210 -5.77 4.10 -21.17
C TRP A 210 -5.83 4.55 -19.70
N LEU A 211 -4.72 4.99 -19.10
CA LEU A 211 -4.70 5.56 -17.74
C LEU A 211 -5.61 6.78 -17.64
N ARG A 212 -5.56 7.67 -18.63
CA ARG A 212 -6.46 8.83 -18.69
C ARG A 212 -7.93 8.40 -18.69
N LYS A 213 -8.30 7.39 -19.49
CA LYS A 213 -9.66 6.84 -19.50
C LYS A 213 -10.02 6.22 -18.14
N LEU A 214 -9.14 5.42 -17.56
CA LEU A 214 -9.36 4.84 -16.22
C LEU A 214 -9.69 5.93 -15.19
N PHE A 215 -8.99 7.07 -15.25
CA PHE A 215 -9.22 8.20 -14.36
C PHE A 215 -10.60 8.86 -14.58
N GLU A 216 -11.12 8.85 -15.80
CA GLU A 216 -12.48 9.28 -16.11
C GLU A 216 -13.50 8.31 -15.51
N GLU A 217 -13.30 7.00 -15.69
CA GLU A 217 -14.18 5.93 -15.20
C GLU A 217 -14.27 5.88 -13.65
N LEU A 218 -13.30 6.46 -12.94
CA LEU A 218 -13.40 6.63 -11.47
C LEU A 218 -14.58 7.53 -11.07
N ALA A 219 -15.06 8.41 -11.94
CA ALA A 219 -16.16 9.33 -11.59
C ALA A 219 -17.45 8.59 -11.19
N ASP A 220 -17.67 7.40 -11.77
CA ASP A 220 -18.86 6.57 -11.54
C ASP A 220 -18.77 5.75 -10.24
N ARG A 221 -17.56 5.59 -9.69
CA ARG A 221 -17.26 4.77 -8.49
C ARG A 221 -17.63 5.46 -7.18
N ARG A 222 -17.97 4.72 -6.11
CA ARG A 222 -18.33 5.29 -4.80
C ARG A 222 -17.09 5.62 -3.97
N ASN A 223 -16.81 6.92 -3.82
CA ASN A 223 -15.67 7.41 -3.02
C ASN A 223 -14.34 6.67 -3.35
N PRO A 224 -13.93 6.64 -4.63
CA PRO A 224 -12.84 5.78 -5.06
C PRO A 224 -11.49 6.32 -4.60
N VAL A 225 -10.57 5.40 -4.39
CA VAL A 225 -9.14 5.64 -4.25
C VAL A 225 -8.43 4.78 -5.30
N LEU A 226 -7.79 5.43 -6.27
CA LEU A 226 -6.90 4.76 -7.20
C LEU A 226 -5.49 4.79 -6.64
N ASP A 227 -4.89 3.62 -6.51
CA ASP A 227 -3.56 3.40 -5.96
C ASP A 227 -2.67 2.76 -7.03
N ILE A 228 -1.89 3.59 -7.72
CA ILE A 228 -0.98 3.11 -8.77
C ILE A 228 0.32 2.64 -8.11
N HIS A 229 0.56 1.34 -8.16
CA HIS A 229 1.71 0.65 -7.56
C HIS A 229 2.82 0.42 -8.57
N THR A 230 4.05 0.63 -8.13
CA THR A 230 5.22 0.29 -8.91
C THR A 230 6.43 0.02 -8.01
N HIS A 231 7.54 -0.39 -8.61
CA HIS A 231 8.79 -0.65 -7.91
C HIS A 231 9.93 0.10 -8.57
N GLN A 232 10.73 0.80 -7.76
CA GLN A 232 11.89 1.54 -8.21
C GLN A 232 13.04 1.38 -7.22
N ASP A 233 14.19 0.88 -7.68
CA ASP A 233 15.43 0.69 -6.90
C ASP A 233 15.22 0.02 -5.52
N GLY A 234 14.40 -1.04 -5.49
CA GLY A 234 14.11 -1.80 -4.26
C GLY A 234 13.11 -1.12 -3.30
N CYS A 235 12.48 -0.03 -3.71
CA CYS A 235 11.39 0.65 -3.02
C CYS A 235 10.07 0.41 -3.76
N GLN A 236 9.02 0.03 -3.02
CA GLN A 236 7.64 0.09 -3.53
C GLN A 236 7.19 1.56 -3.56
N VAL A 237 6.59 2.00 -4.66
CA VAL A 237 6.08 3.36 -4.81
C VAL A 237 4.59 3.31 -5.13
N SER A 238 3.80 4.10 -4.41
CA SER A 238 2.36 4.24 -4.62
C SER A 238 2.01 5.68 -4.97
N PHE A 239 1.16 5.87 -5.97
CA PHE A 239 0.58 7.17 -6.33
C PHE A 239 -0.93 7.13 -6.11
N LEU A 240 -1.40 7.89 -5.11
CA LEU A 240 -2.79 7.91 -4.68
C LEU A 240 -3.55 9.07 -5.29
N ILE A 241 -4.71 8.76 -5.87
CA ILE A 241 -5.69 9.70 -6.40
C ILE A 241 -7.04 9.37 -5.79
N ARG A 242 -7.79 10.41 -5.40
CA ARG A 242 -9.05 10.25 -4.67
C ARG A 242 -10.18 11.05 -5.29
N GLY A 243 -11.39 10.50 -5.16
CA GLY A 243 -12.63 11.19 -5.49
C GLY A 243 -13.08 10.98 -6.93
N LYS A 244 -13.99 11.84 -7.39
CA LYS A 244 -14.73 11.66 -8.67
C LYS A 244 -14.54 12.84 -9.63
N ASP A 245 -13.68 13.79 -9.30
CA ASP A 245 -13.58 15.04 -10.05
C ASP A 245 -12.67 14.84 -11.27
N ILE A 246 -13.29 14.61 -12.42
CA ILE A 246 -12.62 14.34 -13.70
C ILE A 246 -11.59 15.42 -14.03
N LYS A 247 -11.89 16.70 -13.79
CA LYS A 247 -10.95 17.80 -14.10
C LYS A 247 -9.71 17.68 -13.23
N LYS A 248 -9.88 17.43 -11.93
CA LYS A 248 -8.75 17.21 -11.02
C LYS A 248 -7.99 15.92 -11.36
N HIS A 249 -8.68 14.88 -11.82
CA HIS A 249 -8.03 13.65 -12.27
C HIS A 249 -7.15 13.88 -13.50
N TYR A 250 -7.59 14.67 -14.49
CA TYR A 250 -6.73 15.02 -15.63
C TYR A 250 -5.47 15.77 -15.21
N VAL A 251 -5.59 16.71 -14.29
CA VAL A 251 -4.41 17.42 -13.74
C VAL A 251 -3.48 16.44 -13.01
N ALA A 252 -4.03 15.50 -12.24
CA ALA A 252 -3.24 14.46 -11.60
C ALA A 252 -2.51 13.57 -12.62
N HIS A 253 -3.19 13.16 -13.69
CA HIS A 253 -2.61 12.36 -14.77
C HIS A 253 -1.47 13.11 -15.47
N GLU A 254 -1.66 14.39 -15.81
CA GLU A 254 -0.63 15.22 -16.44
C GLU A 254 0.60 15.42 -15.54
N GLY A 255 0.41 15.49 -14.22
CA GLY A 255 1.48 15.62 -13.24
C GLY A 255 2.19 14.32 -12.86
N LEU A 256 1.66 13.15 -13.26
CA LEU A 256 2.10 11.84 -12.76
C LEU A 256 3.56 11.54 -13.11
N SER A 257 4.00 11.85 -14.33
CA SER A 257 5.40 11.63 -14.75
C SER A 257 6.39 12.47 -13.96
N GLY A 258 6.01 13.70 -13.60
CA GLY A 258 6.80 14.54 -12.71
C GLY A 258 6.91 13.95 -11.31
N ALA A 259 5.80 13.44 -10.77
CA ALA A 259 5.78 12.76 -9.47
C ALA A 259 6.64 11.48 -9.48
N ALA A 260 6.58 10.68 -10.54
CA ALA A 260 7.39 9.48 -10.71
C ALA A 260 8.89 9.79 -10.73
N ALA A 261 9.29 10.85 -11.43
CA ALA A 261 10.68 11.32 -11.44
C ALA A 261 11.13 11.86 -10.07
N GLN A 262 10.26 12.61 -9.38
CA GLN A 262 10.51 13.05 -8.00
C GLN A 262 10.70 11.87 -7.04
N ALA A 263 9.86 10.83 -7.15
CA ALA A 263 9.96 9.63 -6.33
C ALA A 263 11.31 8.93 -6.51
N ALA A 264 11.78 8.73 -7.74
CA ALA A 264 13.11 8.14 -7.98
C ALA A 264 14.24 8.99 -7.40
N LYS A 265 14.18 10.31 -7.52
CA LYS A 265 15.16 11.21 -6.89
C LYS A 265 15.16 11.08 -5.38
N LEU A 266 13.98 11.03 -4.76
CA LEU A 266 13.82 10.88 -3.31
C LEU A 266 14.39 9.54 -2.82
N ILE A 267 14.07 8.44 -3.52
CA ILE A 267 14.60 7.11 -3.24
C ILE A 267 16.15 7.12 -3.30
N ALA A 268 16.72 7.70 -4.35
CA ALA A 268 18.17 7.81 -4.50
C ALA A 268 18.81 8.65 -3.38
N GLN A 269 18.19 9.78 -3.00
CA GLN A 269 18.66 10.61 -1.90
C GLN A 269 18.66 9.87 -0.55
N LEU A 270 17.59 9.13 -0.26
CA LEU A 270 17.47 8.33 0.96
C LEU A 270 18.50 7.18 0.99
N LYS A 271 18.73 6.53 -0.15
CA LYS A 271 19.75 5.49 -0.30
C LYS A 271 21.17 6.02 -0.07
N VAL A 272 21.52 7.16 -0.66
CA VAL A 272 22.84 7.81 -0.46
C VAL A 272 23.07 8.21 1.00
N ARG A 273 22.00 8.53 1.73
CA ARG A 273 22.05 8.84 3.18
C ARG A 273 22.19 7.62 4.09
N GLY A 274 22.21 6.40 3.53
CA GLY A 274 22.30 5.17 4.31
C GLY A 274 20.96 4.70 4.90
N THR A 275 19.86 5.37 4.58
CA THR A 275 18.51 5.04 5.06
C THR A 275 17.59 4.76 3.86
N PRO A 276 17.77 3.66 3.12
CA PRO A 276 16.98 3.40 1.92
C PRO A 276 15.49 3.26 2.27
N ALA A 277 14.62 3.84 1.44
CA ALA A 277 13.18 3.63 1.55
C ALA A 277 12.81 2.22 1.08
N LYS A 278 11.86 1.60 1.79
CA LYS A 278 11.18 0.37 1.39
C LYS A 278 9.83 0.64 0.76
N GLN A 279 9.15 1.68 1.25
CA GLN A 279 7.90 2.14 0.68
C GLN A 279 7.88 3.67 0.61
N LEU A 280 7.30 4.21 -0.44
CA LEU A 280 7.13 5.63 -0.66
C LEU A 280 5.76 5.89 -1.26
N VAL A 281 4.97 6.75 -0.63
CA VAL A 281 3.62 7.06 -1.09
C VAL A 281 3.52 8.54 -1.43
N TYR A 282 3.08 8.80 -2.65
CA TYR A 282 2.70 10.12 -3.13
C TYR A 282 1.19 10.23 -3.17
N GLU A 283 0.67 11.40 -2.83
CA GLU A 283 -0.76 11.68 -2.92
C GLU A 283 -0.97 12.95 -3.76
N PHE A 284 -2.04 12.97 -4.55
CA PHE A 284 -2.43 14.15 -5.29
C PHE A 284 -3.27 15.09 -4.41
N ASP A 285 -2.72 16.27 -4.13
CA ASP A 285 -3.44 17.33 -3.43
C ASP A 285 -4.46 17.96 -4.39
N ARG A 286 -5.74 17.74 -4.12
CA ARG A 286 -6.85 18.23 -4.92
C ARG A 286 -7.05 19.74 -4.83
N GLU A 287 -6.53 20.39 -3.79
CA GLU A 287 -6.65 21.84 -3.59
C GLU A 287 -5.42 22.57 -4.12
N ALA A 288 -4.22 22.05 -3.83
CA ALA A 288 -2.98 22.60 -4.37
C ALA A 288 -2.68 22.15 -5.82
N LEU A 289 -3.47 21.22 -6.36
CA LEU A 289 -3.36 20.66 -7.72
C LEU A 289 -1.96 20.13 -8.04
N ARG A 290 -1.36 19.41 -7.09
CA ARG A 290 -0.01 18.86 -7.24
C ARG A 290 0.16 17.55 -6.50
N TRP A 291 1.10 16.75 -6.99
CA TRP A 291 1.61 15.60 -6.25
C TRP A 291 2.54 16.03 -5.13
N TYR A 292 2.46 15.33 -4.00
CA TYR A 292 3.39 15.50 -2.89
C TYR A 292 3.70 14.14 -2.24
N PRO A 293 4.89 13.95 -1.67
CA PRO A 293 5.17 12.76 -0.88
C PRO A 293 4.37 12.83 0.42
N SER A 294 3.47 11.87 0.62
CA SER A 294 2.66 11.75 1.83
C SER A 294 3.49 11.13 2.96
N PHE A 295 4.13 9.98 2.69
CA PHE A 295 5.06 9.36 3.63
C PHE A 295 6.06 8.42 2.94
N ALA A 296 7.12 8.07 3.66
CA ALA A 296 8.05 7.00 3.32
C ALA A 296 8.30 6.10 4.52
N VAL A 297 8.40 4.79 4.31
CA VAL A 297 8.87 3.82 5.32
C VAL A 297 10.28 3.40 4.96
N LEU A 298 11.19 3.53 5.92
CA LEU A 298 12.61 3.24 5.77
C LEU A 298 12.94 1.77 6.03
N GLY A 299 14.12 1.33 5.60
CA GLY A 299 14.61 -0.03 5.84
C GLY A 299 14.77 -0.39 7.32
N ASP A 300 14.95 0.61 8.18
CA ASP A 300 14.97 0.47 9.65
C ASP A 300 13.59 0.64 10.30
N LYS A 301 12.52 0.62 9.49
CA LYS A 301 11.11 0.70 9.86
C LYS A 301 10.61 2.06 10.32
N ARG A 302 11.46 3.10 10.38
CA ARG A 302 11.00 4.47 10.69
C ARG A 302 10.14 5.02 9.57
N ILE A 303 9.22 5.90 9.93
CA ILE A 303 8.38 6.63 8.98
C ILE A 303 8.88 8.08 8.83
N ILE A 304 8.92 8.54 7.58
CA ILE A 304 9.05 9.96 7.24
C ILE A 304 7.68 10.44 6.81
N THR A 305 7.10 11.43 7.48
CA THR A 305 5.87 12.09 7.04
C THR A 305 5.80 13.51 7.57
N ASP A 306 5.22 14.41 6.79
CA ASP A 306 4.88 15.76 7.24
C ASP A 306 3.39 15.85 7.69
N ASN A 307 2.64 14.74 7.64
CA ASN A 307 1.22 14.70 7.98
C ASN A 307 0.99 14.53 9.49
N LEU A 308 0.56 15.62 10.15
CA LEU A 308 0.28 15.64 11.59
C LEU A 308 -0.80 14.63 12.02
N ALA A 309 -1.76 14.30 11.16
CA ALA A 309 -2.81 13.33 11.48
C ALA A 309 -2.27 11.89 11.62
N LEU A 310 -1.10 11.60 11.04
CA LEU A 310 -0.40 10.31 11.23
C LEU A 310 0.50 10.31 12.47
N ILE A 311 0.81 11.50 12.98
CA ILE A 311 1.71 11.72 14.13
C ILE A 311 0.92 11.71 15.44
N ALA A 312 -0.37 12.09 15.41
CA ALA A 312 -1.25 12.12 16.56
C ALA A 312 -2.39 11.10 16.41
N ILE A 313 -2.28 9.96 17.07
CA ILE A 313 -3.40 9.02 17.24
C ILE A 313 -3.93 9.20 18.66
N GLU A 314 -5.05 9.91 18.81
CA GLU A 314 -5.68 10.11 20.11
C GLU A 314 -6.50 8.88 20.57
N GLN A 315 -6.99 8.08 19.63
CA GLN A 315 -7.73 6.84 19.90
C GLN A 315 -7.34 5.75 18.91
N LEU A 316 -6.86 4.63 19.45
CA LEU A 316 -6.54 3.44 18.67
C LEU A 316 -7.84 2.86 18.08
N PRO A 317 -7.92 2.58 16.77
CA PRO A 317 -9.12 2.00 16.18
C PRO A 317 -9.38 0.60 16.76
N SER A 318 -10.66 0.30 17.03
CA SER A 318 -11.12 -0.98 17.58
C SER A 318 -11.14 -2.13 16.57
N GLY A 319 -10.79 -1.87 15.30
CA GLY A 319 -10.70 -2.85 14.24
C GLY A 319 -9.36 -2.74 13.50
N LEU A 320 -8.70 -3.88 13.30
CA LEU A 320 -7.42 -4.00 12.60
C LEU A 320 -7.62 -4.85 11.35
N SER A 321 -7.07 -4.40 10.24
CA SER A 321 -6.95 -5.20 9.04
C SER A 321 -5.55 -5.14 8.49
N LEU A 322 -5.07 -6.31 8.09
CA LEU A 322 -3.74 -6.50 7.53
C LEU A 322 -3.72 -6.42 5.99
N GLY A 323 -4.86 -6.10 5.36
CA GLY A 323 -4.94 -5.78 3.93
C GLY A 323 -4.45 -6.88 2.99
N PHE A 324 -4.87 -8.13 3.22
CA PHE A 324 -4.40 -9.27 2.44
C PHE A 324 -5.08 -9.39 1.06
N SER A 325 -4.32 -9.87 0.08
CA SER A 325 -4.86 -10.39 -1.19
C SER A 325 -5.15 -11.89 -1.06
N ARG A 326 -6.32 -12.36 -1.54
CA ARG A 326 -6.75 -13.76 -1.41
C ARG A 326 -5.75 -14.77 -2.00
N GLU A 327 -5.17 -14.48 -3.17
CA GLU A 327 -4.27 -15.41 -3.87
C GLU A 327 -2.96 -15.67 -3.12
N LYS A 328 -2.39 -14.63 -2.49
CA LYS A 328 -1.14 -14.77 -1.72
C LYS A 328 -1.36 -15.62 -0.47
N LEU A 329 -2.54 -15.61 0.16
CA LEU A 329 -2.79 -16.36 1.40
C LEU A 329 -2.99 -17.87 1.20
N LEU A 330 -3.26 -18.30 -0.03
CA LEU A 330 -3.59 -19.69 -0.37
C LEU A 330 -2.40 -20.49 -0.94
N THR A 331 -1.25 -19.87 -1.13
CA THR A 331 -0.07 -20.49 -1.75
C THR A 331 1.13 -20.54 -0.79
N LYS A 332 1.75 -21.73 -0.70
CA LYS A 332 3.02 -21.99 -0.01
C LYS A 332 4.21 -21.39 -0.76
#